data_AF-A0A086MRB2-F1
#
_entry.id   AF-A0A086MRB2-F1
#
_cell.length_a   1.000
_cell.length_b   1.000
_cell.length_c   1.000
_cell.angle_alpha   90.00
_cell.angle_beta   90.00
_cell.angle_gamma   90.00
#
_symmetry.space_group_name_H-M   'P 1'
#
loop_
_entity.id
_entity.type
_entity.pdbx_description
1 polymer ?
#
loop_
_entity_poly.entity_id
_entity_poly.type
_entity_poly.pdbx_seq_one_letter_code
_entity_poly.pdbx_strand_id
1 'polypeptide(L)'
;MTWSVSVYRHSGDDEVHEYTSHRLHSPALVREHVSLARERPWVSRIALTEYIREVTRRRIAESDLPGDGPPVAPLAPAGGIVAARFYEIEGSRVGGLSSADDVRDHLQALRRKSGGAAGVAETADSAGLSLWEVTVVDFARPTNEDALPHPPE
;
A
#
# COMPACT_ATOMS: atom_id res chain seq x y z
N MET A 1 -8.82 4.41 -1.83
CA MET A 1 -8.33 5.75 -1.47
C MET A 1 -9.15 6.24 -0.29
N THR A 2 -8.54 6.94 0.66
CA THR A 2 -9.21 7.42 1.87
C THR A 2 -8.74 8.83 2.15
N TRP A 3 -9.62 9.70 2.66
CA TRP A 3 -9.27 11.04 3.08
C TRP A 3 -9.50 11.20 4.57
N SER A 4 -8.77 12.12 5.19
CA SER A 4 -9.04 12.60 6.54
C SER A 4 -9.36 14.08 6.48
N VAL A 5 -10.49 14.46 7.07
CA VAL A 5 -10.84 15.87 7.32
C VAL A 5 -10.57 16.15 8.79
N SER A 6 -9.53 16.92 9.07
CA SER A 6 -9.20 17.41 10.41
C SER A 6 -9.68 18.85 10.57
N VAL A 7 -10.53 19.08 11.56
CA VAL A 7 -11.10 20.40 11.88
C VAL A 7 -10.42 20.93 13.13
N TYR A 8 -9.97 22.17 13.08
CA TYR A 8 -9.30 22.84 14.17
C TYR A 8 -10.15 23.99 14.69
N ARG A 9 -9.99 24.28 15.98
CA ARG A 9 -10.62 25.43 16.67
C ARG A 9 -9.56 26.27 17.34
N HIS A 10 -9.83 27.56 17.53
CA HIS A 10 -9.02 28.40 18.40
C HIS A 10 -9.29 28.03 19.87
N SER A 11 -8.21 27.93 20.65
CA SER A 11 -8.23 27.88 22.11
C SER A 11 -7.39 29.05 22.61
N GLY A 12 -8.03 30.11 23.11
CA GLY A 12 -7.35 31.35 23.44
C GLY A 12 -6.86 32.11 22.20
N ASP A 13 -5.88 32.99 22.40
CA ASP A 13 -5.49 33.99 21.40
C ASP A 13 -4.65 33.41 20.24
N ASP A 14 -3.90 32.33 20.45
CA ASP A 14 -2.94 31.82 19.45
C ASP A 14 -2.94 30.29 19.22
N GLU A 15 -3.57 29.49 20.08
CA GLU A 15 -3.47 28.03 19.94
C GLU A 15 -4.57 27.43 19.04
N VAL A 16 -4.15 26.81 17.95
CA VAL A 16 -5.03 26.06 17.05
C VAL A 16 -5.00 24.59 17.45
N HIS A 17 -6.07 24.11 18.07
CA HIS A 17 -6.20 22.72 18.51
C HIS A 17 -7.03 21.91 17.54
N GLU A 18 -6.59 20.68 17.25
CA GLU A 18 -7.42 19.74 16.51
C GLU A 18 -8.63 19.37 17.35
N TYR A 19 -9.82 19.70 16.85
CA TYR A 19 -11.07 19.39 17.53
C TYR A 19 -11.57 17.99 17.14
N THR A 20 -11.50 17.67 15.85
CA THR A 20 -11.94 16.36 15.36
C THR A 20 -11.21 15.99 14.08
N SER A 21 -11.09 14.68 13.83
CA SER A 21 -10.61 14.13 12.58
C SER A 21 -11.47 12.94 12.18
N HIS A 22 -11.98 12.96 10.94
CA HIS A 22 -12.81 11.90 10.39
C HIS A 22 -12.16 11.29 9.16
N ARG A 23 -12.14 9.95 9.09
CA ARG A 23 -11.74 9.23 7.87
C ARG A 23 -12.94 8.96 6.98
N LEU A 24 -12.83 9.34 5.72
CA LEU A 24 -13.90 9.28 4.74
C LEU A 24 -13.41 8.58 3.47
N HIS A 25 -14.28 7.78 2.85
CA HIS A 25 -13.97 6.99 1.65
C HIS A 25 -14.65 7.51 0.38
N SER A 26 -15.33 8.65 0.46
CA SER A 26 -16.05 9.27 -0.65
C SER A 26 -15.68 10.74 -0.79
N PRO A 27 -15.30 11.23 -1.99
CA PRO A 27 -15.08 12.65 -2.24
C PRO A 27 -16.31 13.52 -1.92
N ALA A 28 -17.52 13.02 -2.16
CA ALA A 28 -18.75 13.75 -1.84
C ALA A 28 -18.92 13.96 -0.33
N LEU A 29 -18.68 12.92 0.47
CA LEU A 29 -18.72 13.02 1.94
C LEU A 29 -17.64 13.95 2.47
N VAL A 30 -16.46 13.98 1.84
CA VAL A 30 -15.40 14.94 2.19
C VAL A 30 -15.89 16.36 1.97
N ARG A 31 -16.43 16.68 0.77
CA ARG A 31 -16.95 18.02 0.45
C ARG A 31 -18.07 18.43 1.40
N GLU A 32 -19.01 17.52 1.67
CA GLU A 32 -20.09 17.75 2.64
C GLU A 32 -19.55 18.04 4.05
N HIS A 33 -18.61 17.25 4.54
CA HIS A 33 -18.03 17.43 5.87
C HIS A 33 -17.27 18.75 5.99
N VAL A 34 -16.53 19.14 4.95
CA VAL A 34 -15.84 20.44 4.90
C VAL A 34 -16.86 21.58 4.89
N SER A 35 -17.93 21.48 4.11
CA SER A 35 -19.02 22.48 4.09
C SER A 35 -19.64 22.65 5.49
N LEU A 36 -20.04 21.55 6.12
CA LEU A 36 -20.64 21.57 7.46
C LEU A 36 -19.69 22.10 8.54
N ALA A 37 -18.39 21.83 8.43
CA ALA A 37 -17.39 22.37 9.34
C ALA A 37 -17.24 23.89 9.17
N ARG A 38 -17.28 24.41 7.94
CA ARG A 38 -17.20 25.86 7.66
C ARG A 38 -18.37 26.66 8.21
N GLU A 39 -19.54 26.06 8.34
CA GLU A 39 -20.72 26.70 8.94
C GLU A 39 -20.56 26.95 10.45
N ARG A 40 -19.53 26.36 11.09
CA ARG A 40 -19.32 26.48 12.52
C ARG A 40 -18.44 27.70 12.83
N PRO A 41 -18.93 28.68 13.61
CA PRO A 41 -18.21 29.94 13.86
C PRO A 41 -16.94 29.78 14.70
N TRP A 42 -16.76 28.64 15.38
CA TRP A 42 -15.59 28.33 16.19
C TRP A 42 -14.48 27.61 15.42
N VAL A 43 -14.71 27.24 14.15
CA VAL A 43 -13.71 26.57 13.33
C VAL A 43 -12.70 27.59 12.82
N SER A 44 -11.42 27.33 13.10
CA SER A 44 -10.31 28.18 12.70
C SER A 44 -9.63 27.71 11.42
N ARG A 45 -9.52 26.39 11.25
CA ARG A 45 -8.86 25.76 10.11
C ARG A 45 -9.48 24.41 9.82
N ILE A 46 -9.47 24.02 8.55
CA ILE A 46 -9.75 22.66 8.11
C ILE A 46 -8.53 22.19 7.32
N ALA A 47 -7.97 21.04 7.69
CA ALA A 47 -6.91 20.38 6.95
C ALA A 47 -7.44 19.09 6.32
N LEU A 48 -7.18 18.93 5.02
CA LEU A 48 -7.53 17.74 4.29
C LEU A 48 -6.26 16.94 3.99
N THR A 49 -6.25 15.68 4.38
CA THR A 49 -5.13 14.76 4.11
C THR A 49 -5.63 13.59 3.30
N GLU A 50 -4.95 13.29 2.22
CA GLU A 50 -5.23 12.17 1.35
C GLU A 50 -4.31 10.99 1.67
N TYR A 51 -4.91 9.82 1.86
CA TYR A 51 -4.23 8.56 2.10
C TYR A 51 -4.34 7.67 0.87
N ILE A 52 -3.20 7.38 0.28
CA ILE A 52 -3.07 6.54 -0.93
C ILE A 52 -2.32 5.28 -0.54
N ARG A 53 -2.84 4.13 -0.97
CA ARG A 53 -2.13 2.86 -0.90
C ARG A 53 -1.78 2.46 -2.33
N GLU A 54 -0.49 2.44 -2.63
CA GLU A 54 0.03 1.97 -3.91
C GLU A 54 0.55 0.55 -3.75
N VAL A 55 0.24 -0.30 -4.71
CA VAL A 55 0.75 -1.67 -4.79
C VAL A 55 1.56 -1.79 -6.05
N THR A 56 2.88 -1.93 -5.90
CA THR A 56 3.80 -2.14 -7.01
C THR A 56 4.17 -3.61 -7.08
N ARG A 57 4.09 -4.19 -8.28
CA ARG A 57 4.52 -5.57 -8.54
C ARG A 57 5.71 -5.54 -9.50
N ARG A 58 6.80 -6.17 -9.11
CA ARG A 58 8.01 -6.31 -9.92
C ARG A 58 8.25 -7.77 -10.19
N ARG A 59 8.34 -8.16 -11.46
CA ARG A 59 8.78 -9.51 -11.82
C ARG A 59 10.24 -9.66 -11.43
N ILE A 60 10.56 -10.75 -10.75
CA ILE A 60 11.93 -11.07 -10.34
C ILE A 60 12.26 -12.52 -10.73
N ALA A 61 13.53 -12.82 -10.93
CA ALA A 61 14.03 -14.18 -11.03
C ALA A 61 14.32 -14.74 -9.62
N GLU A 62 14.43 -16.07 -9.49
CA GLU A 62 14.86 -16.70 -8.24
C GLU A 62 16.26 -16.26 -7.81
N SER A 63 17.13 -15.93 -8.76
CA SER A 63 18.46 -15.36 -8.50
C SER A 63 18.44 -13.97 -7.90
N ASP A 64 17.32 -13.24 -8.03
CA ASP A 64 17.15 -11.89 -7.47
C ASP A 64 16.65 -11.93 -6.02
N LEU A 65 16.34 -13.12 -5.49
CA LEU A 65 15.97 -13.28 -4.10
C LEU A 65 17.14 -12.89 -3.20
N PRO A 66 16.91 -12.06 -2.15
CA PRO A 66 17.96 -11.71 -1.20
C PRO A 66 18.51 -12.98 -0.55
N GLY A 67 19.81 -13.00 -0.22
CA GLY A 67 20.45 -14.10 0.52
C GLY A 67 19.81 -14.34 1.89
N ASP A 68 20.40 -15.22 2.68
CA ASP A 68 19.86 -15.59 4.00
C ASP A 68 19.57 -14.35 4.87
N GLY A 69 18.32 -14.24 5.32
CA GLY A 69 17.85 -13.13 6.16
C GLY A 69 16.61 -12.41 5.62
N PRO A 70 15.99 -11.55 6.46
CA PRO A 70 14.79 -10.81 6.07
C PRO A 70 15.11 -9.84 4.93
N PRO A 71 14.17 -9.61 3.99
CA PRO A 71 14.39 -8.67 2.89
C PRO A 71 14.73 -7.28 3.44
N VAL A 72 15.81 -6.68 2.93
CA VAL A 72 16.14 -5.27 3.21
C VAL A 72 14.97 -4.42 2.73
N ALA A 73 14.32 -3.67 3.61
CA ALA A 73 13.22 -2.80 3.22
C ALA A 73 13.69 -1.86 2.09
N PRO A 74 12.98 -1.83 0.94
CA PRO A 74 13.36 -0.91 -0.12
C PRO A 74 13.23 0.52 0.41
N LEU A 75 14.02 1.44 -0.12
CA LEU A 75 13.77 2.86 0.17
C LEU A 75 12.32 3.16 -0.24
N ALA A 76 11.53 3.61 0.72
CA ALA A 76 10.21 4.10 0.44
C ALA A 76 10.35 5.29 -0.53
N PRO A 77 9.47 5.41 -1.54
CA PRO A 77 9.38 6.64 -2.33
C PRO A 77 9.27 7.86 -1.41
N ALA A 78 9.80 9.01 -1.83
CA ALA A 78 9.77 10.21 -1.01
C ALA A 78 8.34 10.54 -0.54
N GLY A 79 8.13 10.59 0.78
CA GLY A 79 6.82 10.83 1.39
C GLY A 79 5.92 9.60 1.58
N GLY A 80 6.40 8.38 1.27
CA GLY A 80 5.70 7.12 1.52
C GLY A 80 6.31 6.29 2.65
N ILE A 81 5.52 5.34 3.16
CA ILE A 81 5.95 4.32 4.13
C ILE A 81 5.70 2.94 3.49
N VAL A 82 6.72 2.08 3.46
CA VAL A 82 6.52 0.69 3.04
C VAL A 82 5.72 -0.04 4.12
N ALA A 83 4.45 -0.33 3.83
CA ALA A 83 3.53 -0.99 4.74
C ALA A 83 3.72 -2.51 4.73
N ALA A 84 4.06 -3.08 3.56
CA ALA A 84 4.36 -4.50 3.43
C ALA A 84 5.26 -4.76 2.21
N ARG A 85 6.04 -5.83 2.29
CA ARG A 85 6.71 -6.46 1.15
C ARG A 85 6.60 -7.97 1.29
N PHE A 86 6.26 -8.63 0.19
CA PHE A 86 6.12 -10.08 0.12
C PHE A 86 6.32 -10.55 -1.32
N TYR A 87 6.40 -11.86 -1.51
CA TYR A 87 6.58 -12.50 -2.80
C TYR A 87 5.34 -13.30 -3.17
N GLU A 88 5.00 -13.29 -4.45
CA GLU A 88 3.93 -14.11 -5.02
C GLU A 88 4.49 -14.96 -6.15
N ILE A 89 4.01 -16.20 -6.24
CA ILE A 89 4.33 -17.07 -7.37
C ILE A 89 3.05 -17.21 -8.18
N GLU A 90 3.11 -16.84 -9.46
CA GLU A 90 1.99 -16.95 -10.39
C GLU A 90 1.40 -18.38 -10.37
N GLY A 91 0.07 -18.48 -10.31
CA GLY A 91 -0.62 -19.78 -10.25
C GLY A 91 -0.54 -20.51 -8.89
N SER A 92 0.21 -19.99 -7.91
CA SER A 92 0.19 -20.54 -6.55
C SER A 92 -1.06 -20.09 -5.78
N ARG A 93 -1.65 -21.03 -5.03
CA ARG A 93 -2.73 -20.72 -4.06
C ARG A 93 -2.20 -20.26 -2.71
N VAL A 94 -0.87 -20.30 -2.52
CA VAL A 94 -0.25 -19.84 -1.28
C VAL A 94 -0.29 -18.31 -1.31
N GLY A 95 -0.90 -17.71 -0.28
CA GLY A 95 -0.90 -16.26 -0.10
C GLY A 95 0.53 -15.72 0.04
N GLY A 96 0.70 -14.41 -0.12
CA GLY A 96 2.01 -13.75 -0.18
C GLY A 96 3.04 -14.28 0.83
N LEU A 97 4.21 -14.68 0.33
CA LEU A 97 5.32 -15.24 1.09
C LEU A 97 6.18 -14.10 1.64
N SER A 98 6.39 -14.03 2.95
CA SER A 98 7.07 -12.90 3.59
C SER A 98 8.60 -13.01 3.59
N SER A 99 9.17 -14.19 3.34
CA SER A 99 10.61 -14.41 3.30
C SER A 99 11.08 -15.04 1.98
N ALA A 100 12.35 -14.81 1.63
CA ALA A 100 12.97 -15.44 0.48
C ALA A 100 13.14 -16.96 0.67
N ASP A 101 13.32 -17.40 1.92
CA ASP A 101 13.47 -18.83 2.24
C ASP A 101 12.15 -19.58 2.03
N ASP A 102 11.02 -18.98 2.43
CA ASP A 102 9.69 -19.55 2.13
C ASP A 102 9.45 -19.67 0.63
N VAL A 103 9.94 -18.70 -0.16
CA VAL A 103 9.88 -18.75 -1.64
C VAL A 103 10.73 -19.90 -2.18
N ARG A 104 11.98 -20.04 -1.73
CA ARG A 104 12.88 -21.12 -2.15
C ARG A 104 12.28 -22.49 -1.83
N ASP A 105 11.79 -22.66 -0.60
CA ASP A 105 11.16 -23.90 -0.15
C ASP A 105 9.90 -24.22 -0.97
N HIS A 106 9.07 -23.21 -1.25
CA HIS A 106 7.88 -23.38 -2.06
C HIS A 106 8.21 -23.75 -3.51
N LEU A 107 9.17 -23.05 -4.15
CA LEU A 107 9.63 -23.38 -5.50
C LEU A 107 10.24 -24.79 -5.56
N GLN A 108 11.01 -25.20 -4.54
CA GLN A 108 11.55 -26.55 -4.46
C GLN A 108 10.44 -27.60 -4.30
N ALA A 109 9.39 -27.30 -3.53
CA ALA A 109 8.23 -28.18 -3.38
C ALA A 109 7.44 -28.31 -4.70
N LEU A 110 7.26 -27.21 -5.44
CA LEU A 110 6.65 -27.22 -6.77
C LEU A 110 7.48 -28.07 -7.75
N ARG A 111 8.81 -27.87 -7.79
CA ARG A 111 9.73 -28.68 -8.60
C ARG A 111 9.66 -30.16 -8.26
N ARG A 112 9.60 -30.53 -6.98
CA ARG A 112 9.45 -31.92 -6.54
C ARG A 112 8.13 -32.54 -6.99
N LYS A 113 7.03 -31.78 -6.96
CA LYS A 113 5.72 -32.23 -7.44
C LYS A 113 5.70 -32.41 -8.96
N SER A 114 6.35 -31.53 -9.71
CA SER A 114 6.45 -31.61 -11.17
C SER A 114 7.44 -32.68 -11.64
N GLY A 115 8.57 -32.83 -10.95
CA GLY A 115 9.65 -33.79 -11.26
C GLY A 115 9.35 -35.24 -10.89
N GLY A 116 8.20 -35.52 -10.25
CA GLY A 116 7.63 -36.87 -10.20
C GLY A 116 7.16 -37.36 -11.58
N ALA A 117 6.99 -36.46 -12.55
CA ALA A 117 6.83 -36.75 -13.96
C ALA A 117 8.15 -36.50 -14.70
N ALA A 118 9.02 -37.52 -14.74
CA ALA A 118 10.21 -37.67 -15.58
C ALA A 118 11.18 -36.46 -15.71
N GLY A 119 12.39 -36.65 -15.18
CA GLY A 119 13.38 -35.58 -14.99
C GLY A 119 13.82 -34.82 -16.24
N VAL A 120 13.95 -33.50 -16.08
CA VAL A 120 15.09 -32.67 -16.47
C VAL A 120 15.14 -31.54 -15.43
N ALA A 121 16.33 -31.27 -14.90
CA ALA A 121 16.58 -30.14 -14.03
C ALA A 121 16.45 -28.86 -14.84
N GLU A 122 15.31 -28.21 -14.70
CA GLU A 122 15.04 -26.96 -15.38
C GLU A 122 14.53 -25.97 -14.33
N THR A 123 15.27 -24.87 -14.23
CA THR A 123 15.12 -23.72 -13.34
C THR A 123 13.68 -23.21 -13.32
N ALA A 124 13.28 -22.41 -12.31
CA ALA A 124 11.87 -22.04 -12.11
C ALA A 124 11.25 -21.30 -13.32
N ASP A 125 12.08 -20.77 -14.22
CA ASP A 125 11.66 -20.26 -15.53
C ASP A 125 10.98 -21.30 -16.43
N SER A 126 11.31 -22.58 -16.28
CA SER A 126 10.84 -23.65 -17.16
C SER A 126 9.44 -24.16 -16.86
N ALA A 127 8.87 -23.83 -15.70
CA ALA A 127 7.47 -24.10 -15.41
C ALA A 127 6.52 -23.00 -15.93
N GLY A 128 7.07 -21.93 -16.54
CA GLY A 128 6.29 -20.78 -16.98
C GLY A 128 5.68 -19.96 -15.84
N LEU A 129 6.15 -20.15 -14.59
CA LEU A 129 5.63 -19.46 -13.42
C LEU A 129 6.42 -18.18 -13.17
N SER A 130 5.75 -17.03 -13.16
CA SER A 130 6.40 -15.77 -12.80
C SER A 130 6.48 -15.61 -11.29
N LEU A 131 7.68 -15.32 -10.77
CA LEU A 131 7.87 -14.84 -9.41
C LEU A 131 7.75 -13.32 -9.39
N TRP A 132 6.94 -12.83 -8.45
CA TRP A 132 6.67 -11.41 -8.26
C TRP A 132 7.11 -10.98 -6.87
N GLU A 133 7.79 -9.86 -6.81
CA GLU A 133 7.93 -9.09 -5.59
C GLU A 133 6.83 -8.03 -5.54
N VAL A 134 6.09 -8.02 -4.45
CA VAL A 134 5.01 -7.08 -4.20
C VAL A 134 5.42 -6.16 -3.07
N THR A 135 5.36 -4.85 -3.33
CA THR A 135 5.58 -3.82 -2.32
C THR A 135 4.31 -2.98 -2.20
N VAL A 136 3.85 -2.82 -0.97
CA VAL A 136 2.72 -1.97 -0.61
C VAL A 136 3.27 -0.73 0.07
N VAL A 137 2.98 0.43 -0.51
CA VAL A 137 3.42 1.74 -0.01
C VAL A 137 2.20 2.56 0.37
N ASP A 138 2.16 3.03 1.61
CA ASP A 138 1.16 3.96 2.10
C ASP A 138 1.72 5.39 2.07
N PHE A 139 1.00 6.29 1.43
CA PHE A 139 1.29 7.72 1.37
C PHE A 139 0.25 8.50 2.14
N ALA A 140 0.68 9.57 2.79
CA ALA A 140 -0.19 10.58 3.37
C ALA A 140 0.26 11.95 2.87
N ARG A 141 -0.59 12.65 2.12
CA ARG A 141 -0.27 13.98 1.59
C ARG A 141 -1.35 15.00 1.92
N PRO A 142 -0.98 16.23 2.31
CA PRO A 142 -1.93 17.33 2.36
C PRO A 142 -2.56 17.53 0.98
N THR A 143 -3.86 17.79 0.95
CA THR A 143 -4.61 18.10 -0.28
C THR A 143 -5.66 19.18 -0.01
N ASN A 144 -6.45 19.54 -1.00
CA ASN A 144 -7.53 20.52 -0.90
C ASN A 144 -8.79 20.00 -1.63
N GLU A 145 -9.91 20.72 -1.50
CA GLU A 145 -11.18 20.31 -2.10
C GLU A 145 -11.18 20.34 -3.63
N ASP A 146 -10.37 21.19 -4.24
CA ASP A 146 -10.28 21.31 -5.71
C ASP A 146 -9.58 20.09 -6.33
N ALA A 147 -8.69 19.45 -5.57
CA ALA A 147 -8.00 18.22 -5.97
C ALA A 147 -8.85 16.94 -5.75
N LEU A 148 -10.05 17.05 -5.16
CA LEU A 148 -10.91 15.89 -4.94
C LEU A 148 -11.55 15.43 -6.27
N PRO A 149 -11.58 14.11 -6.56
CA PRO A 149 -12.24 13.59 -7.76
C PRO A 149 -13.69 14.05 -7.87
N HIS A 150 -14.09 14.47 -9.06
CA HIS A 150 -15.49 14.77 -9.35
C HIS A 150 -16.26 13.46 -9.56
N PRO A 151 -17.53 13.40 -9.13
CA PRO A 151 -18.39 12.28 -9.50
C PRO A 151 -18.48 12.20 -11.04
N PRO A 152 -18.55 10.99 -11.61
CA PRO A 152 -18.85 10.86 -13.04
C PRO A 152 -20.20 11.50 -13.33
N GLU A 153 -20.27 12.30 -14.41
CA GLU A 153 -21.52 12.88 -14.93
C GLU A 153 -22.54 11.81 -15.36
#